data_AF-A0A848BZT9-F1
#
_entry.id   AF-A0A848BZT9-F1
#
_cell.length_a   1.000
_cell.length_b   1.000
_cell.length_c   1.000
_cell.angle_alpha   90.00
_cell.angle_beta   90.00
_cell.angle_gamma   90.00
#
_symmetry.space_group_name_H-M   'P 1'
#
loop_
_entity.id
_entity.type
_entity.pdbx_description
1 polymer ?
#
loop_
_entity_poly.entity_id
_entity_poly.type
_entity_poly.pdbx_seq_one_letter_code
_entity_poly.pdbx_strand_id
1 'polypeptide(L)'
;MDRIVRFGQWAQENWLALVIILSVIMMTFLCLILCSWLFGYWSNALRGTHFELMSCWSGVTAVAGGLAGIVGLAKAAWTKYGMDSRFNSAPGAMPLLKEVKHNGSSKR
;
A
#
# COMPACT_ATOMS: atom_id res chain seq x y z
N MET A 1 -8.59 -22.25 -15.66
CA MET A 1 -8.44 -20.78 -15.61
C MET A 1 -8.94 -20.16 -14.30
N ASP A 2 -9.74 -20.90 -13.52
CA ASP A 2 -10.43 -20.41 -12.31
C ASP A 2 -9.50 -19.95 -11.17
N ARG A 3 -8.27 -20.47 -11.11
CA ARG A 3 -7.27 -20.09 -10.10
C ARG A 3 -6.83 -18.63 -10.24
N ILE A 4 -6.61 -18.17 -11.46
CA ILE A 4 -6.17 -16.80 -11.76
C ILE A 4 -7.32 -15.82 -11.50
N VAL A 5 -8.54 -16.20 -11.87
CA VAL A 5 -9.75 -15.41 -11.62
C VAL A 5 -10.04 -15.31 -10.12
N ARG A 6 -9.96 -16.42 -9.37
CA ARG A 6 -10.10 -16.39 -7.90
C ARG A 6 -9.03 -15.55 -7.22
N PHE A 7 -7.79 -15.61 -7.71
CA PHE A 7 -6.73 -14.74 -7.21
C PHE A 7 -7.03 -13.27 -7.49
N GLY A 8 -7.52 -12.95 -8.70
CA GLY A 8 -7.95 -11.59 -9.05
C GLY A 8 -9.06 -11.08 -8.13
N GLN A 9 -10.07 -11.89 -7.85
CA GLN A 9 -11.15 -11.54 -6.91
C GLN A 9 -10.63 -11.33 -5.48
N TRP A 10 -9.79 -12.24 -4.99
CA TRP A 10 -9.16 -12.10 -3.68
C TRP A 10 -8.27 -10.85 -3.59
N ALA A 11 -7.53 -10.53 -4.64
CA ALA A 11 -6.70 -9.33 -4.72
C ALA A 11 -7.56 -8.06 -4.77
N GLN A 12 -8.74 -8.10 -5.41
CA GLN A 12 -9.70 -6.99 -5.38
C GLN A 12 -10.30 -6.77 -3.98
N GLU A 13 -10.55 -7.84 -3.23
CA GLU A 13 -11.04 -7.76 -1.85
C GLU A 13 -9.97 -7.22 -0.89
N ASN A 14 -8.71 -7.66 -1.04
CA ASN A 14 -7.60 -7.30 -0.15
C ASN A 14 -6.72 -6.17 -0.70
N TRP A 15 -7.22 -5.44 -1.70
CA TRP A 15 -6.43 -4.51 -2.49
C TRP A 15 -5.78 -3.41 -1.65
N LEU A 16 -6.48 -2.92 -0.63
CA LEU A 16 -5.99 -1.88 0.29
C LEU A 16 -4.84 -2.40 1.16
N ALA A 17 -4.94 -3.65 1.64
CA ALA A 17 -3.86 -4.28 2.40
C ALA A 17 -2.60 -4.46 1.55
N LEU A 18 -2.75 -4.84 0.27
CA LEU A 18 -1.62 -4.97 -0.66
C LEU A 18 -0.89 -3.62 -0.87
N VAL A 19 -1.63 -2.52 -1.01
CA VAL A 19 -1.04 -1.18 -1.16
C VAL A 19 -0.30 -0.74 0.11
N ILE A 20 -0.85 -1.00 1.30
CA ILE A 20 -0.20 -0.67 2.57
C ILE A 20 1.08 -1.49 2.75
N ILE A 21 1.04 -2.80 2.49
CA ILE A 21 2.23 -3.66 2.58
C ILE A 21 3.33 -3.17 1.64
N LEU A 22 2.97 -2.83 0.40
CA LEU A 22 3.91 -2.26 -0.58
C LEU A 22 4.51 -0.94 -0.08
N SER A 23 3.70 -0.08 0.54
CA SER A 23 4.16 1.18 1.12
C SER A 23 5.12 0.98 2.29
N VAL A 24 4.85 0.03 3.19
CA VAL A 24 5.74 -0.30 4.32
C VAL A 24 7.08 -0.84 3.82
N ILE A 25 7.07 -1.67 2.78
CA ILE A 25 8.29 -2.19 2.15
C ILE A 25 9.11 -1.03 1.56
N MET A 26 8.47 -0.11 0.83
CA MET A 26 9.16 1.06 0.25
C MET A 26 9.75 1.99 1.33
N MET A 27 9.03 2.20 2.43
CA MET A 27 9.53 2.99 3.56
C MET A 27 10.73 2.32 4.24
N THR A 28 10.68 0.99 4.42
CA THR A 28 11.80 0.22 4.99
C THR A 28 13.03 0.30 4.10
N PHE A 29 12.85 0.18 2.78
CA PHE A 29 13.94 0.26 1.82
C PHE A 29 14.58 1.66 1.80
N LEU A 30 13.79 2.72 1.95
CA LEU A 30 14.30 4.08 2.11
C LEU A 30 15.16 4.25 3.36
N CYS A 31 14.72 3.71 4.51
CA CYS A 31 15.53 3.69 5.73
C CYS A 31 16.86 2.96 5.53
N LEU A 32 16.85 1.82 4.84
CA LEU A 32 18.09 1.08 4.53
C LEU A 32 19.03 1.89 3.62
N ILE A 33 18.50 2.62 2.64
CA ILE A 33 19.29 3.52 1.79
C ILE A 33 19.89 4.66 2.61
N LEU A 34 19.14 5.28 3.52
CA LEU A 34 19.66 6.32 4.41
C LEU A 34 20.76 5.79 5.33
N CYS A 35 20.57 4.59 5.89
CA CYS A 35 21.59 3.92 6.70
C CYS A 35 22.84 3.58 5.87
N SER A 36 22.69 3.08 4.64
CA SER A 36 23.83 2.78 3.76
C SER A 36 24.59 4.04 3.37
N TRP A 37 23.89 5.17 3.21
CA TRP A 37 24.51 6.47 2.93
C TRP A 37 25.32 7.00 4.11
N LEU A 38 24.78 6.91 5.32
CA LEU A 38 25.48 7.33 6.54
C LEU A 38 26.72 6.45 6.79
N PHE A 39 26.59 5.14 6.59
CA PHE A 39 27.70 4.19 6.69
C PHE A 39 28.76 4.44 5.60
N GLY A 40 28.33 4.75 4.37
CA GLY A 40 29.21 5.13 3.27
C GLY A 40 29.99 6.41 3.55
N TYR A 41 29.33 7.44 4.11
CA TYR A 41 29.98 8.70 4.49
C TYR A 41 31.06 8.48 5.57
N TRP A 42 30.77 7.62 6.56
CA TRP A 42 31.72 7.27 7.60
C TRP A 42 32.88 6.41 7.08
N SER A 43 32.60 5.47 6.17
CA SER A 43 33.63 4.65 5.52
C SER A 43 34.55 5.48 4.63
N ASN A 44 34.02 6.49 3.94
CA ASN A 44 34.81 7.37 3.09
C ASN A 44 35.75 8.28 3.92
N ALA A 45 35.30 8.73 5.10
CA ALA A 45 36.10 9.56 6.01
C ALA A 45 37.25 8.82 6.72
N LEU A 46 37.10 7.51 7.00
CA LEU A 46 38.08 6.72 7.77
C LEU A 46 39.02 5.85 6.92
N ARG A 47 38.63 5.45 5.69
CA ARG A 47 39.35 4.43 4.92
C ARG A 47 39.66 4.80 3.47
N GLY A 48 39.24 5.97 2.98
CA GLY A 48 39.50 6.41 1.60
C GLY A 48 38.92 5.49 0.53
N THR A 49 37.98 4.61 0.90
CA THR A 49 37.29 3.73 -0.03
C THR A 49 36.30 4.56 -0.83
N HIS A 50 36.57 4.77 -2.12
CA HIS A 50 35.64 5.35 -3.10
C HIS A 50 34.38 4.48 -3.24
N PHE A 51 33.51 4.47 -2.23
CA PHE A 51 32.18 3.89 -2.36
C PHE A 51 31.44 4.68 -3.43
N GLU A 52 30.97 4.03 -4.48
CA GLU A 52 30.25 4.68 -5.55
C GLU A 52 28.89 5.18 -5.03
N LEU A 53 28.83 6.45 -4.62
CA LEU A 53 27.58 7.13 -4.26
C LEU A 53 26.50 7.00 -5.36
N MET A 54 26.92 6.79 -6.61
CA MET A 54 26.05 6.50 -7.76
C MET A 54 25.20 5.24 -7.59
N SER A 55 25.71 4.20 -6.91
CA SER A 55 24.90 2.99 -6.65
C SER A 55 23.77 3.27 -5.64
N CYS A 56 23.97 4.21 -4.72
CA CYS A 56 22.92 4.66 -3.82
C CYS A 56 21.83 5.45 -4.56
N TRP A 57 22.22 6.21 -5.60
CA TRP A 57 21.27 6.92 -6.45
C TRP A 57 20.30 5.99 -7.18
N SER A 58 20.77 4.81 -7.61
CA SER A 58 19.91 3.75 -8.16
C SER A 58 18.85 3.26 -7.15
N GLY A 59 19.23 3.16 -5.87
CA GLY A 59 18.28 2.85 -4.80
C GLY A 59 17.25 3.97 -4.59
N VAL A 60 17.69 5.23 -4.59
CA VAL A 60 16.80 6.39 -4.41
C VAL A 60 15.79 6.51 -5.55
N THR A 61 16.22 6.30 -6.80
CA THR A 61 15.32 6.33 -7.96
C THR A 61 14.31 5.18 -7.93
N ALA A 62 14.72 3.99 -7.48
CA ALA A 62 13.80 2.87 -7.28
C ALA A 62 12.71 3.19 -6.25
N VAL A 63 13.08 3.81 -5.12
CA VAL A 63 12.11 4.24 -4.11
C VAL A 63 11.20 5.36 -4.62
N ALA A 64 11.75 6.33 -5.35
CA ALA A 64 10.96 7.40 -5.97
C ALA A 64 9.91 6.84 -6.96
N GLY A 65 10.30 5.87 -7.79
CA GLY A 65 9.38 5.15 -8.67
C GLY A 65 8.30 4.38 -7.90
N GLY A 66 8.69 3.69 -6.82
CA GLY A 66 7.75 2.98 -5.94
C GLY A 66 6.72 3.91 -5.28
N LEU A 67 7.17 5.05 -4.76
CA LEU A 67 6.31 6.10 -4.18
C LEU A 67 5.35 6.68 -5.22
N ALA A 68 5.84 6.98 -6.43
CA ALA A 68 4.98 7.46 -7.51
C ALA A 68 3.88 6.45 -7.88
N GLY A 69 4.21 5.15 -7.88
CA GLY A 69 3.25 4.06 -8.06
C GLY A 69 2.20 4.02 -6.95
N ILE A 70 2.62 4.12 -5.69
CA ILE A 70 1.70 4.14 -4.54
C ILE A 70 0.76 5.36 -4.60
N VAL A 71 1.27 6.54 -4.94
CA VAL A 71 0.43 7.76 -5.11
C VAL A 71 -0.58 7.58 -6.24
N GLY A 72 -0.18 6.98 -7.37
CA GLY A 72 -1.11 6.66 -8.47
C GLY A 72 -2.23 5.72 -8.03
N LEU A 73 -1.88 4.66 -7.29
CA LEU A 73 -2.86 3.71 -6.73
C LEU A 73 -3.75 4.35 -5.66
N ALA A 74 -3.21 5.23 -4.82
CA ALA A 74 -3.97 5.97 -3.82
C ALA A 74 -4.97 6.94 -4.47
N LYS A 75 -4.60 7.62 -5.57
CA LYS A 75 -5.54 8.43 -6.35
C LYS A 75 -6.64 7.57 -6.97
N ALA A 76 -6.30 6.41 -7.53
CA ALA A 76 -7.29 5.47 -8.02
C ALA A 76 -8.23 4.97 -6.89
N ALA A 77 -7.70 4.80 -5.68
CA ALA A 77 -8.47 4.47 -4.47
C ALA A 77 -9.52 5.51 -4.15
N TRP A 78 -9.09 6.76 -4.05
CA TRP A 78 -9.98 7.87 -3.74
C TRP A 78 -11.06 8.04 -4.79
N THR A 79 -10.73 7.88 -6.06
CA THR A 79 -11.74 7.89 -7.12
C THR A 79 -12.73 6.73 -6.97
N LYS A 80 -12.26 5.51 -6.66
CA LYS A 80 -13.14 4.35 -6.44
C LYS A 80 -14.07 4.55 -5.23
N TYR A 81 -13.53 4.90 -4.07
CA TYR A 81 -14.32 5.16 -2.86
C TYR A 81 -15.24 6.40 -3.03
N GLY A 82 -14.79 7.42 -3.76
CA GLY A 82 -15.58 8.61 -4.09
C GLY A 82 -16.73 8.32 -5.05
N MET A 83 -16.54 7.42 -6.03
CA MET A 83 -17.62 6.97 -6.90
C MET A 83 -18.58 6.03 -6.16
N ASP A 84 -18.08 5.09 -5.39
CA ASP A 84 -18.91 4.13 -4.65
C ASP A 84 -19.77 4.82 -3.58
N SER A 85 -19.24 5.83 -2.88
CA SER A 85 -20.03 6.66 -1.94
C SER A 85 -21.08 7.54 -2.63
N ARG A 86 -20.84 7.99 -3.87
CA ARG A 86 -21.80 8.80 -4.64
C ARG A 86 -22.91 7.98 -5.30
N PHE A 87 -22.65 6.72 -5.64
CA PHE A 87 -23.59 5.91 -6.43
C PHE A 87 -24.20 4.72 -5.67
N ASN A 88 -23.64 4.30 -4.52
CA ASN A 88 -24.15 3.19 -3.70
C ASN A 88 -24.87 3.67 -2.42
N SER A 89 -25.01 4.99 -2.22
CA SER A 89 -25.84 5.57 -1.15
C SER A 89 -26.58 6.78 -1.72
N ALA A 90 -27.92 6.74 -1.71
CA ALA A 90 -28.74 7.90 -2.06
C ALA A 90 -28.41 9.05 -1.07
N PRO A 91 -28.37 10.32 -1.51
CA PRO A 91 -28.13 11.45 -0.62
C PRO A 91 -29.13 11.41 0.55
N GLY A 92 -28.65 11.16 1.77
CA GLY A 92 -29.47 11.06 2.98
C GLY A 92 -29.83 9.65 3.46
N ALA A 93 -29.35 8.58 2.82
CA ALA A 93 -29.57 7.21 3.31
C ALA A 93 -28.61 6.87 4.48
N MET A 94 -29.18 6.60 5.67
CA MET A 94 -28.46 6.09 6.84
C MET A 94 -27.91 4.69 6.52
N PRO A 95 -26.68 4.32 6.97
CA PRO A 95 -26.13 2.99 6.73
C PRO A 95 -27.12 1.93 7.24
N LEU A 96 -27.36 0.89 6.44
CA LEU A 96 -28.17 -0.25 6.87
C LEU A 96 -27.52 -0.83 8.12
N LEU A 97 -28.17 -0.62 9.27
CA LEU A 97 -27.88 -1.34 10.50
C LEU A 97 -27.88 -2.81 10.14
N LYS A 98 -26.72 -3.43 10.26
CA LYS A 98 -26.53 -4.87 10.06
C LYS A 98 -27.54 -5.57 10.95
N GLU A 99 -28.63 -6.07 10.37
CA GLU A 99 -29.64 -6.88 11.04
C GLU A 99 -28.91 -8.03 11.75
N VAL A 100 -28.72 -7.87 13.06
CA VAL A 100 -28.27 -8.94 13.94
C VAL A 100 -29.45 -9.91 13.98
N LYS A 101 -29.37 -10.94 13.13
CA LYS A 101 -30.33 -12.03 13.07
C LYS A 101 -30.37 -12.73 14.44
N HIS A 102 -31.22 -12.25 15.35
CA HIS A 102 -31.54 -12.96 16.57
C HIS A 102 -32.47 -14.12 16.17
N ASN A 103 -31.88 -15.30 15.93
CA ASN A 103 -32.62 -16.56 15.86
C ASN A 103 -33.16 -16.87 17.28
N GLY A 104 -34.23 -16.19 17.67
CA GLY A 104 -35.00 -16.49 18.87
C GLY A 104 -35.91 -17.68 18.59
N SER A 105 -35.62 -18.79 19.26
CA SER A 105 -36.46 -19.99 19.27
C SER A 105 -37.90 -19.65 19.65
N SER A 106 -38.84 -19.82 18.72
CA SER A 106 -40.25 -19.96 19.07
C SER A 106 -40.54 -21.43 19.37
N LYS A 107 -40.40 -21.80 20.64
CA LYS A 107 -41.08 -22.95 21.24
C LYS A 107 -42.17 -22.42 22.17
N ARG A 108 -43.39 -22.36 21.67
CA ARG A 108 -44.65 -22.85 22.29
C ARG A 108 -45.86 -22.26 21.58
#